data_AF-A0A285PYY3-F1
#
_entry.id   AF-A0A285PYY3-F1
#
_cell.length_a   1.000
_cell.length_b   1.000
_cell.length_c   1.000
_cell.angle_alpha   90.00
_cell.angle_beta   90.00
_cell.angle_gamma   90.00
#
_symmetry.space_group_name_H-M   'P 1'
#
loop_
_entity.id
_entity.type
_entity.pdbx_description
1 polymer ?
#
loop_
_entity_poly.entity_id
_entity_poly.type
_entity_poly.pdbx_seq_one_letter_code
_entity_poly.pdbx_strand_id
1 'polypeptide(L)' 'MDYTFHPAAEAELNDAIDYYESIQPSLGIDLAQEVQQAIARALKFPQAWSFIRKPVRRSLVKRFPYGILYV' A
#
# COMPACT_ATOMS: atom_id res chain seq x y z
N MET A 1 -10.20 -9.40 -9.91
CA MET A 1 -8.77 -9.20 -10.23
C MET A 1 -8.10 -9.25 -8.89
N ASP A 2 -7.36 -10.33 -8.67
CA ASP A 2 -6.83 -10.65 -7.35
C ASP A 2 -5.39 -10.12 -7.27
N TYR A 3 -4.92 -9.88 -6.05
CA TYR A 3 -3.54 -9.51 -5.78
C TYR A 3 -2.99 -10.46 -4.73
N THR A 4 -1.67 -10.53 -4.64
CA THR A 4 -0.99 -11.27 -3.60
C THR A 4 0.17 -10.42 -3.12
N PHE A 5 0.34 -10.32 -1.80
CA PHE A 5 1.51 -9.65 -1.25
C PHE A 5 2.74 -10.53 -1.43
N HIS A 6 3.86 -9.90 -1.76
CA HIS A 6 5.15 -10.50 -1.47
C HIS A 6 5.29 -10.61 0.06
N PRO A 7 5.83 -11.70 0.64
CA PRO A 7 5.91 -11.86 2.10
C PRO A 7 6.56 -10.68 2.83
N ALA A 8 7.61 -10.09 2.23
CA ALA A 8 8.25 -8.89 2.77
C ALA A 8 7.33 -7.65 2.76
N ALA A 9 6.45 -7.51 1.77
CA ALA A 9 5.49 -6.40 1.71
C ALA A 9 4.35 -6.58 2.71
N GLU A 10 3.92 -7.82 2.96
CA GLU A 10 2.95 -8.13 4.01
C GLU A 10 3.53 -7.85 5.40
N ALA A 11 4.77 -8.26 5.66
CA ALA A 11 5.48 -7.93 6.90
C ALA A 11 5.63 -6.41 7.09
N GLU A 12 6.08 -5.68 6.06
CA GLU A 12 6.20 -4.22 6.11
C GLU A 12 4.87 -3.53 6.39
N LEU A 13 3.76 -4.01 5.82
CA LEU A 13 2.43 -3.49 6.09
C LEU A 13 2.02 -3.73 7.55
N ASN A 14 2.23 -4.94 8.07
CA ASN A 14 1.87 -5.27 9.45
C ASN A 14 2.68 -4.43 10.45
N ASP A 15 4.00 -4.31 10.24
CA ASP A 15 4.87 -3.47 11.07
C ASP A 15 4.43 -2.00 11.06
N ALA A 16 4.03 -1.48 9.89
CA ALA A 16 3.52 -0.12 9.78
C ALA A 16 2.17 0.06 10.49
N ILE A 17 1.26 -0.92 10.40
CA ILE A 17 -0.03 -0.89 11.12
C ILE A 17 0.22 -0.84 12.62
N ASP A 18 1.07 -1.72 13.15
CA ASP A 18 1.41 -1.78 14.57
C ASP A 18 2.06 -0.47 15.05
N TYR A 19 2.98 0.09 14.25
CA TYR A 19 3.60 1.37 14.54
C TYR A 19 2.59 2.50 14.66
N TYR A 20 1.68 2.66 13.69
CA TYR A 20 0.70 3.75 13.73
C TYR A 20 -0.35 3.55 14.83
N GLU A 21 -0.79 2.32 15.07
CA GLU A 21 -1.72 2.02 16.16
C GLU A 21 -1.10 2.35 17.53
N SER A 22 0.22 2.18 17.69
CA SER A 22 0.95 2.57 18.90
C SER A 22 1.01 4.09 19.13
N ILE A 23 0.93 4.90 18.07
CA ILE A 23 0.93 6.37 18.16
C ILE A 23 -0.43 6.87 18.61
N GLN A 24 -1.50 6.39 17.98
CA GLN A 24 -2.87 6.77 18.30
C GLN A 24 -3.80 5.59 17.97
N PRO A 25 -4.72 5.24 18.88
CA PRO A 25 -5.74 4.25 18.59
C PRO A 25 -6.48 4.55 17.28
N SER A 26 -6.76 3.51 16.50
CA SER A 26 -7.37 3.53 15.15
C SER A 26 -6.48 4.01 14.01
N LEU A 27 -5.28 4.55 14.26
CA LEU A 27 -4.43 5.06 13.19
C LEU A 27 -3.81 3.94 12.34
N GLY A 28 -3.60 2.74 12.92
CA GLY A 28 -3.21 1.55 12.16
C GLY A 28 -4.33 1.06 11.24
N ILE A 29 -5.58 1.14 11.71
CA ILE A 29 -6.77 0.83 10.91
C ILE A 29 -6.90 1.81 9.74
N ASP A 30 -6.72 3.10 9.99
CA ASP A 30 -6.72 4.14 8.96
C ASP A 30 -5.65 3.88 7.88
N LEU A 31 -4.44 3.49 8.28
CA LEU A 31 -3.38 3.10 7.33
C LEU A 31 -3.82 1.92 6.47
N ALA A 32 -4.32 0.85 7.10
CA ALA A 32 -4.75 -0.36 6.39
C ALA A 32 -5.84 -0.05 5.35
N GLN A 33 -6.80 0.81 5.70
CA GLN A 33 -7.83 1.26 4.77
C GLN A 33 -7.26 2.05 3.59
N GLU A 34 -6.35 2.99 3.84
CA GLU A 34 -5.72 3.78 2.75
C GLU A 34 -4.86 2.91 1.83
N VAL A 35 -4.18 1.90 2.37
CA VAL A 35 -3.45 0.88 1.61
C VAL A 35 -4.40 0.07 0.73
N GLN A 36 -5.51 -0.43 1.26
CA GLN A 36 -6.51 -1.16 0.48
C GLN A 36 -7.09 -0.29 -0.64
N GLN A 37 -7.35 0.99 -0.38
CA GLN A 37 -7.79 1.91 -1.43
C GLN A 37 -6.71 2.12 -2.50
N ALA A 38 -5.43 2.18 -2.13
CA ALA A 38 -4.33 2.30 -3.09
C ALA A 38 -4.18 1.05 -3.98
N ILE A 39 -4.37 -0.14 -3.40
CA ILE A 39 -4.41 -1.42 -4.13
C ILE A 39 -5.61 -1.47 -5.06
N ALA A 40 -6.81 -1.13 -4.58
CA ALA A 40 -8.02 -1.10 -5.40
C ALA A 40 -7.87 -0.17 -6.62
N ARG A 41 -7.22 0.99 -6.43
CA ARG A 41 -6.87 1.90 -7.54
C ARG A 41 -5.87 1.24 -8.51
N ALA A 42 -4.82 0.59 -8.00
CA ALA A 42 -3.83 -0.12 -8.81
C ALA A 42 -4.45 -1.23 -9.66
N LEU A 43 -5.36 -2.02 -9.08
CA LEU A 43 -6.10 -3.07 -9.78
C LEU A 43 -7.06 -2.51 -10.84
N LYS A 44 -7.75 -1.40 -10.54
CA LYS A 44 -8.69 -0.77 -11.47
C LYS A 44 -7.98 -0.13 -12.67
N PHE A 45 -6.78 0.41 -12.45
CA PHE A 45 -6.02 1.13 -13.48
C PHE A 45 -4.53 0.71 -13.51
N PRO A 46 -4.21 -0.55 -13.84
CA PRO A 46 -2.86 -1.10 -13.66
C PRO A 46 -1.75 -0.32 -14.39
N GLN A 47 -2.09 0.38 -15.47
CA GLN A 47 -1.16 1.16 -16.27
C GLN A 47 -1.12 2.67 -15.96
N ALA A 48 -1.95 3.16 -15.03
CA ALA A 48 -2.09 4.60 -14.78
C ALA A 48 -0.86 5.26 -14.14
N TRP A 49 -0.03 4.50 -13.42
CA TRP A 49 1.18 5.02 -12.79
C TRP A 49 2.42 4.74 -13.62
N SER A 50 3.27 5.75 -13.81
CA SER A 50 4.57 5.60 -14.48
C SER A 50 5.46 4.56 -13.77
N PHE A 51 6.32 3.91 -14.53
CA PHE A 51 7.34 3.04 -13.97
C PHE A 51 8.32 3.88 -13.14
N ILE A 52 8.56 3.45 -11.89
CA ILE A 52 9.69 3.96 -11.11
C ILE A 52 10.99 3.28 -11.55
N ARG A 53 10.88 2.00 -11.92
CA ARG A 53 11.91 1.16 -12.53
C ARG A 53 11.17 0.01 -13.20
N LYS A 54 11.33 -0.21 -14.50
CA LYS A 54 10.62 -1.31 -15.19
C LYS A 54 10.93 -2.67 -14.53
N PRO A 55 9.94 -3.54 -14.29
CA PRO A 55 8.50 -3.39 -14.55
C PRO A 55 7.67 -2.79 -13.39
N VAL A 56 8.31 -2.28 -12.34
CA VAL A 56 7.67 -1.78 -11.11
C VAL A 56 7.03 -0.40 -11.30
N ARG A 57 5.78 -0.30 -10.87
CA ARG A 57 4.98 0.93 -10.77
C ARG A 57 4.70 1.24 -9.30
N ARG A 58 4.38 2.51 -8.99
CA ARG A 58 4.10 2.97 -7.62
C ARG A 58 2.77 3.71 -7.55
N SER A 59 1.82 3.16 -6.77
CA SER A 59 0.57 3.81 -6.39
C SER A 59 0.70 4.43 -5.00
N LEU A 60 0.48 5.74 -4.86
CA LEU A 60 0.62 6.41 -3.57
C LEU A 60 -0.54 6.09 -2.62
N VAL A 61 -0.21 5.89 -1.35
CA VAL A 61 -1.15 5.81 -0.23
C VAL A 61 -1.48 7.25 0.19
N LYS A 62 -2.76 7.58 0.37
CA LYS A 62 -3.13 8.93 0.80
C LYS A 62 -2.95 9.04 2.31
N ARG A 63 -2.73 10.26 2.82
CA ARG A 63 -2.57 10.62 4.24
C ARG A 63 -1.31 10.06 4.93
N PHE A 64 -0.73 8.98 4.41
CA PHE A 64 0.45 8.32 4.97
C PHE A 64 1.62 8.37 3.98
N PRO A 65 2.88 8.45 4.46
CA PRO A 65 4.07 8.56 3.61
C PRO A 65 4.49 7.21 2.98
N TYR A 66 3.53 6.45 2.44
CA TYR A 66 3.75 5.12 1.86
C TYR A 66 3.32 5.05 0.38
N GLY A 67 3.86 4.07 -0.34
CA GLY A 67 3.47 3.77 -1.71
C GLY A 67 3.48 2.27 -1.99
N ILE A 68 2.45 1.80 -2.67
CA ILE A 68 2.31 0.41 -3.09
C ILE A 68 3.13 0.19 -4.36
N LEU A 69 4.15 -0.65 -4.26
CA LEU A 69 4.94 -1.12 -5.39
C LEU A 69 4.29 -2.37 -5.98
N TYR A 70 4.01 -2.35 -7.28
CA TYR A 70 3.37 -3.47 -7.96
C TYR A 70 3.95 -3.65 -9.37
N VAL A 71 3.79 -4.86 -9.92
CA VAL A 71 4.28 -5.29 -11.24
C VAL A 71 3.15 -5.79 -12.12
#